data_AF-A0A232LTI6-F1
#
_entry.id   AF-A0A232LTI6-F1
#
_cell.length_a   1.000
_cell.length_b   1.000
_cell.length_c   1.000
_cell.angle_alpha   90.00
_cell.angle_beta   90.00
_cell.angle_gamma   90.00
#
_symmetry.space_group_name_H-M   'P 1'
#
loop_
_entity.id
_entity.type
_entity.pdbx_description
1 polymer ?
#
loop_
_entity_poly.entity_id
_entity_poly.type
_entity_poly.pdbx_seq_one_letter_code
_entity_poly.pdbx_strand_id
1 'polypeptide(L)'
;MRDRSKRHLWLSQLSYVEKIANEFIPDLSRCPEIPMNEEELLPLPAEEEVEEVSRTSYQRKVGTILFAAISTRPDIAFAAARLSRFNQRPGQKHHDAADRLI
;
A
#
# COMPACT_ATOMS: atom_id res chain seq x y z
N MET A 1 -12.14 -19.34 -5.64
CA MET A 1 -12.99 -20.48 -6.07
C MET A 1 -12.31 -21.17 -7.24
N ARG A 2 -12.29 -22.51 -7.29
CA ARG A 2 -11.64 -23.25 -8.38
C ARG A 2 -12.64 -24.24 -9.00
N ASP A 3 -12.89 -24.12 -10.29
CA ASP A 3 -13.65 -25.11 -11.05
C ASP A 3 -12.65 -25.96 -11.85
N ARG A 4 -12.45 -27.21 -11.40
CA ARG A 4 -11.51 -28.13 -12.03
C ARG A 4 -12.01 -28.66 -13.37
N SER A 5 -13.33 -28.77 -13.54
CA SER A 5 -13.93 -29.30 -14.77
C SER A 5 -13.73 -28.34 -15.94
N LYS A 6 -13.90 -27.04 -15.68
CA LYS A 6 -13.66 -25.96 -16.66
C LYS A 6 -12.24 -25.41 -16.62
N ARG A 7 -11.38 -25.92 -15.73
CA ARG A 7 -10.02 -25.43 -15.47
C ARG A 7 -9.96 -23.92 -15.16
N HIS A 8 -11.00 -23.40 -14.50
CA HIS A 8 -11.08 -22.00 -14.11
C HIS A 8 -10.68 -21.79 -12.64
N LEU A 9 -10.08 -20.63 -12.39
CA LEU A 9 -9.74 -20.16 -11.07
C LEU A 9 -10.19 -18.71 -10.93
N TRP A 10 -10.99 -18.44 -9.91
CA TRP A 10 -11.38 -17.09 -9.52
C TRP A 10 -10.68 -16.74 -8.21
N LEU A 11 -10.01 -15.61 -8.21
CA LEU A 11 -9.36 -15.01 -7.04
C LEU A 11 -10.15 -13.76 -6.66
N SER A 12 -10.48 -13.65 -5.37
CA SER A 12 -11.07 -12.45 -4.78
C SER A 12 -10.27 -12.12 -3.53
N GLN A 13 -9.93 -10.85 -3.39
CA GLN A 13 -9.25 -10.30 -2.21
C GLN A 13 -10.15 -9.33 -1.44
N LEU A 14 -11.47 -9.35 -1.64
CA LEU A 14 -12.38 -8.39 -0.99
C LEU A 14 -12.18 -8.34 0.53
N SER A 15 -12.19 -9.49 1.21
CA SER A 15 -11.99 -9.57 2.65
C SER A 15 -10.60 -9.11 3.11
N TYR A 16 -9.59 -9.28 2.24
CA TYR A 16 -8.25 -8.77 2.51
C TYR A 16 -8.23 -7.24 2.41
N VAL A 17 -8.80 -6.67 1.35
CA VAL A 17 -8.93 -5.23 1.13
C VAL A 17 -9.70 -4.58 2.28
N GLU A 18 -10.83 -5.16 2.69
CA GLU A 18 -11.61 -4.68 3.85
C GLU A 18 -10.78 -4.71 5.13
N LYS A 19 -10.04 -5.80 5.38
CA LYS A 19 -9.20 -5.92 6.58
C LYS A 19 -8.13 -4.82 6.63
N ILE A 20 -7.44 -4.58 5.51
CA ILE A 20 -6.33 -3.62 5.46
C ILE A 20 -6.84 -2.19 5.53
N ALA A 21 -7.99 -1.90 4.93
CA ALA A 21 -8.63 -0.61 5.03
C ALA A 21 -9.01 -0.31 6.49
N ASN A 22 -9.61 -1.28 7.20
CA ASN A 22 -9.92 -1.14 8.62
C ASN A 22 -8.67 -1.01 9.52
N GLU A 23 -7.52 -1.57 9.11
CA GLU A 23 -6.27 -1.52 9.88
C GLU A 23 -5.56 -0.16 9.75
N PHE A 24 -5.55 0.42 8.54
CA PHE A 24 -4.70 1.58 8.24
C PHE A 24 -5.47 2.88 7.98
N ILE A 25 -6.74 2.82 7.60
CA ILE A 25 -7.55 3.99 7.28
C ILE A 25 -8.49 4.28 8.46
N PRO A 26 -8.23 5.36 9.24
CA PRO A 26 -9.05 5.70 10.40
C PRO A 26 -10.45 6.19 10.02
N ASP A 27 -10.63 6.69 8.79
CA ASP A 27 -11.91 7.15 8.27
C ASP A 27 -12.16 6.60 6.86
N LEU A 28 -12.89 5.48 6.78
CA LEU A 28 -13.27 4.83 5.53
C LEU A 28 -14.27 5.63 4.69
N SER A 29 -14.87 6.71 5.24
CA SER A 29 -15.75 7.58 4.47
C SER A 29 -14.98 8.49 3.51
N ARG A 30 -13.67 8.68 3.78
CA ARG A 30 -12.77 9.43 2.92
C ARG A 30 -12.25 8.51 1.82
N CYS A 31 -12.79 8.64 0.61
CA CYS A 31 -12.17 8.03 -0.56
C CYS A 31 -10.85 8.76 -0.86
N PRO A 32 -9.71 8.05 -0.92
CA PRO A 32 -8.47 8.66 -1.37
C PRO A 32 -8.59 9.08 -2.83
N GLU A 33 -7.90 10.17 -3.18
CA GLU A 33 -7.84 10.66 -4.55
C GLU A 33 -6.90 9.74 -5.36
N ILE A 34 -7.44 9.10 -6.39
CA ILE A 34 -6.76 8.15 -7.28
C ILE A 34 -6.69 8.77 -8.68
N PRO A 35 -5.57 8.66 -9.43
CA PRO A 35 -4.34 7.90 -9.14
C PRO A 35 -3.39 8.59 -8.15
N MET A 36 -2.34 7.88 -7.72
CA MET A 36 -1.28 8.42 -6.87
C MET A 36 -0.67 9.69 -7.49
N ASN A 37 -0.36 10.69 -6.67
CA ASN A 37 0.16 11.99 -7.14
C ASN A 37 1.41 11.84 -8.03
N GLU A 38 1.45 12.61 -9.10
CA GLU A 38 2.56 12.69 -10.05
C GLU A 38 3.80 13.35 -9.42
N GLU A 39 3.62 14.21 -8.41
CA GLU A 39 4.73 14.85 -7.69
C GLU A 39 5.73 13.84 -7.16
N GLU A 40 7.03 14.12 -7.34
CA GLU A 40 8.10 13.23 -6.90
C GLU A 40 8.22 13.18 -5.36
N LEU A 41 8.00 11.99 -4.78
CA LEU A 41 8.34 11.71 -3.39
C LEU A 41 9.87 11.70 -3.24
N LEU A 42 10.38 12.58 -2.37
CA LEU A 42 11.80 12.70 -2.06
C LEU A 42 12.12 11.96 -0.75
N PRO A 43 13.30 11.31 -0.65
CA PRO A 43 13.71 10.67 0.59
C PRO A 43 13.84 11.69 1.71
N LEU A 44 13.57 11.25 2.95
CA LEU A 44 13.77 12.10 4.11
C LEU A 44 15.26 12.42 4.29
N PRO A 45 15.65 13.68 4.57
CA PRO A 45 17.03 14.07 4.85
C PRO A 45 17.69 13.18 5.91
N ALA A 46 19.01 13.04 5.87
CA ALA A 46 19.74 12.16 6.79
C ALA A 46 19.73 12.69 8.23
N GLU A 47 19.54 14.00 8.37
CA GLU A 47 19.53 14.76 9.62
C GLU A 47 18.22 14.60 10.39
N GLU A 48 17.14 14.21 9.72
CA GLU A 48 15.85 13.98 10.38
C GLU A 48 15.82 12.61 11.05
N GLU A 49 15.33 12.54 12.29
CA GLU A 49 15.14 11.26 12.95
C GLU A 49 13.88 10.57 12.46
N VAL A 50 13.99 9.27 12.16
CA VAL A 50 12.85 8.42 11.84
C VAL A 50 12.61 7.52 13.02
N GLU A 51 11.45 7.67 13.64
CA GLU A 51 11.03 6.77 14.71
C GLU A 51 10.90 5.33 14.19
N GLU A 52 11.44 4.37 14.95
CA GLU A 52 11.37 2.94 14.59
C GLU A 52 9.90 2.48 14.43
N VAL A 53 9.00 3.04 15.23
CA VAL A 53 7.56 2.77 15.14
C VAL A 53 6.98 3.26 13.82
N SER A 54 7.37 4.46 13.37
CA SER A 54 6.98 5.00 12.05
C SER A 54 7.54 4.13 10.92
N ARG A 55 8.81 3.71 11.02
CA ARG A 55 9.46 2.84 10.03
C ARG A 55 8.77 1.48 9.91
N THR A 56 8.53 0.81 11.04
CA THR A 56 7.87 -0.50 11.07
C THR A 56 6.42 -0.43 10.61
N SER A 57 5.68 0.62 10.98
CA SER A 57 4.33 0.88 10.48
C SER A 57 4.32 1.06 8.96
N TYR A 58 5.24 1.86 8.42
CA TYR A 58 5.37 2.08 6.98
C TYR A 58 5.65 0.78 6.22
N GLN A 59 6.63 -0.01 6.69
CA GLN A 59 6.98 -1.29 6.05
C GLN A 59 5.80 -2.27 6.06
N ARG A 60 4.98 -2.27 7.11
CA ARG A 60 3.73 -3.06 7.17
C ARG A 60 2.71 -2.60 6.13
N LYS A 61 2.50 -1.28 5.98
CA LYS A 61 1.62 -0.72 4.94
C LYS A 61 2.11 -1.12 3.54
N VAL A 62 3.38 -0.88 3.24
CA VAL A 62 3.97 -1.19 1.92
C VAL A 62 3.92 -2.70 1.61
N GLY A 63 4.22 -3.56 2.58
CA GLY A 63 4.15 -5.01 2.39
C GLY A 63 2.73 -5.49 2.08
N THR A 64 1.73 -4.88 2.73
CA THR A 64 0.31 -5.13 2.48
C THR A 64 -0.11 -4.72 1.07
N ILE A 65 0.27 -3.51 0.66
CA ILE A 65 0.01 -2.97 -0.68
C ILE A 65 0.67 -3.86 -1.75
N LEU A 66 1.91 -4.28 -1.51
CA LEU A 66 2.67 -5.14 -2.42
C LEU A 66 2.01 -6.52 -2.60
N PHE A 67 1.47 -7.09 -1.52
CA PHE A 67 0.75 -8.37 -1.60
C PHE A 67 -0.51 -8.25 -2.46
N ALA A 68 -1.29 -7.17 -2.30
CA ALA A 68 -2.45 -6.90 -3.15
C ALA A 68 -2.04 -6.72 -4.62
N ALA A 69 -0.97 -5.95 -4.85
CA ALA A 69 -0.45 -5.64 -6.18
C ALA A 69 -0.04 -6.88 -6.98
N ILE A 70 0.67 -7.81 -6.33
CA ILE A 70 1.16 -9.05 -6.95
C ILE A 70 0.01 -10.05 -7.19
N SER A 71 -0.98 -10.08 -6.30
CA SER A 71 -1.97 -11.16 -6.27
C SER A 71 -3.17 -10.90 -7.17
N THR A 72 -3.82 -9.73 -7.02
CA THR A 72 -5.09 -9.43 -7.70
C THR A 72 -5.27 -7.99 -8.16
N ARG A 73 -4.37 -7.06 -7.80
CA ARG A 73 -4.45 -5.63 -8.16
C ARG A 73 -3.20 -5.11 -8.90
N PRO A 74 -2.93 -5.60 -10.13
CA PRO A 74 -1.75 -5.15 -10.87
C PRO A 74 -1.76 -3.64 -11.19
N ASP A 75 -2.94 -3.00 -11.15
CA ASP A 75 -3.13 -1.56 -11.35
C ASP A 75 -2.32 -0.69 -10.37
N ILE A 76 -2.05 -1.16 -9.15
CA ILE A 76 -1.28 -0.41 -8.14
C ILE A 76 0.19 -0.82 -8.05
N ALA A 77 0.66 -1.74 -8.90
CA ALA A 77 2.02 -2.30 -8.80
C ALA A 77 3.13 -1.25 -8.96
N PHE A 78 2.95 -0.29 -9.87
CA PHE A 78 3.88 0.82 -10.02
C PHE A 78 4.00 1.65 -8.74
N ALA A 79 2.87 1.96 -8.11
CA ALA A 79 2.81 2.74 -6.89
C ALA A 79 3.44 2.00 -5.71
N ALA A 80 3.17 0.68 -5.59
CA ALA A 80 3.79 -0.19 -4.58
C ALA A 80 5.33 -0.22 -4.71
N ALA A 81 5.84 -0.37 -5.94
CA ALA A 81 7.27 -0.36 -6.22
C ALA A 81 7.90 1.00 -5.90
N ARG A 82 7.19 2.10 -6.24
CA ARG A 82 7.62 3.47 -5.95
C ARG A 82 7.76 3.72 -4.45
N LEU A 83 6.78 3.32 -3.64
CA LEU A 83 6.80 3.48 -2.17
C LEU A 83 7.87 2.62 -1.50
N SER A 84 8.14 1.42 -2.02
CA SER A 84 9.15 0.50 -1.46
C SER A 84 10.55 1.12 -1.36
N ARG A 85 10.85 2.15 -2.16
CA ARG A 85 12.12 2.91 -2.11
C ARG A 85 12.36 3.60 -0.76
N PHE A 86 11.30 3.91 -0.01
CA PHE A 86 11.38 4.69 1.23
C PHE A 86 11.27 3.83 2.50
N ASN A 87 11.35 2.51 2.38
CA ASN A 87 11.21 1.57 3.51
C ASN A 87 12.21 1.79 4.66
N GLN A 88 13.38 2.36 4.38
CA GLN A 88 14.39 2.63 5.41
C GLN A 88 14.12 3.95 6.15
N ARG A 89 13.65 4.97 5.43
CA ARG A 89 13.48 6.34 5.93
C ARG A 89 12.18 6.97 5.42
N PRO A 90 11.01 6.48 5.88
CA PRO A 90 9.73 7.09 5.56
C PRO A 90 9.54 8.41 6.30
N GLY A 91 8.69 9.25 5.74
CA GLY A 91 8.25 10.53 6.30
C GLY A 91 6.73 10.64 6.11
N GLN A 92 6.10 11.68 6.65
CA GLN A 92 4.63 11.77 6.63
C GLN A 92 4.04 11.72 5.21
N LYS A 93 4.66 12.41 4.25
CA LYS A 93 4.24 12.35 2.83
C LYS A 93 4.26 10.93 2.25
N HIS A 94 5.19 10.09 2.71
CA HIS A 94 5.27 8.69 2.29
C HIS A 94 4.11 7.87 2.88
N HIS A 95 3.77 8.10 4.14
CA HIS A 95 2.61 7.47 4.79
C HIS A 95 1.31 7.86 4.11
N ASP A 96 1.11 9.16 3.86
CA ASP A 96 -0.09 9.67 3.20
C ASP A 96 -0.24 9.10 1.78
N ALA A 97 0.88 8.92 1.06
CA ALA A 97 0.88 8.29 -0.26
C ALA A 97 0.57 6.78 -0.19
N ALA A 98 1.02 6.08 0.85
CA ALA A 98 0.68 4.67 1.08
C ALA A 98 -0.81 4.50 1.42
N ASP A 99 -1.36 5.38 2.25
CA ASP A 99 -2.78 5.35 2.67
C ASP A 99 -3.73 5.58 1.49
N ARG A 100 -3.28 6.26 0.42
CA ARG A 100 -4.06 6.41 -0.83
C ARG A 100 -4.22 5.12 -1.64
N LEU A 101 -3.37 4.12 -1.42
CA LEU A 101 -3.39 2.86 -2.17
C LEU A 101 -4.14 1.73 -1.45
N ILE A 102 -4.52 1.97 -0.19
CA ILE A 102 -5.32 1.07 0.64
C ILE A 102 -6.79 1.45 0.47
#